data_AF-A0A9N9NRA9-F1
#
_entry.id   AF-A0A9N9NRA9-F1
#
_cell.length_a   1.000
_cell.length_b   1.000
_cell.length_c   1.000
_cell.angle_alpha   90.00
_cell.angle_beta   90.00
_cell.angle_gamma   90.00
#
_symmetry.space_group_name_H-M   'P 1'
#
loop_
_entity.id
_entity.type
_entity.pdbx_description
1 polymer ?
#
loop_
_entity_poly.entity_id
_entity_poly.type
_entity_poly.pdbx_seq_one_letter_code
_entity_poly.pdbx_strand_id
1 'polypeptide(L)'
;MSTELLKLLSQDYSTLLSDGSELADVEVHVGQELKVYNVHSLILWTRSPYFRSEIWANKEEHSVDHKIIFSLPNISPKTFNTLLRYIYVGELDIASHSTKVLVLLMLAANDLGITNLIDCITKYLTAQKHRLNGLYFFINRECQGGKLPELQKLCDDILVNNPLSIIKSPEFMKVESKEELLFFYDNLPENLPASLPEVLLWEKLIEWGISHLKLPKDNNSYDNDQWGKLKQLLESFIEHINFENINRNDFLAKVKPYKSVLDQDKYIELMEKHMDVQQNQQPLEPPKPQPHEPYKQQPHEPYKQQPHEPYKQQPQQLPDQQSRLRTNRDRKS
;
A
#
# COMPACT_ATOMS: atom_id res chain seq x y z
N MET A 1 13.26 31.30 -30.84
CA MET A 1 12.02 30.62 -31.30
C MET A 1 12.16 29.15 -30.96
N SER A 2 11.31 28.62 -30.06
CA SER A 2 11.20 27.17 -29.87
C SER A 2 10.22 26.68 -30.93
N THR A 3 10.70 25.91 -31.90
CA THR A 3 9.85 25.37 -32.95
C THR A 3 9.19 24.09 -32.41
N GLU A 4 7.86 23.98 -32.50
CA GLU A 4 7.10 22.81 -32.02
C GLU A 4 7.22 21.58 -32.94
N LEU A 5 8.30 21.49 -33.72
CA LEU A 5 8.50 20.47 -34.76
C LEU A 5 8.55 19.05 -34.19
N LEU A 6 9.06 18.87 -32.97
CA LEU A 6 9.05 17.57 -32.30
C LEU A 6 7.64 17.11 -31.91
N LYS A 7 6.76 18.05 -31.54
CA LYS A 7 5.36 17.74 -31.24
C LYS A 7 4.61 17.37 -32.52
N LEU A 8 4.86 18.10 -33.61
CA LEU A 8 4.30 17.77 -34.93
C LEU A 8 4.74 16.37 -35.39
N LEU A 9 6.04 16.07 -35.33
CA LEU A 9 6.55 14.74 -35.66
C LEU A 9 5.89 13.64 -34.81
N SER A 10 5.73 13.88 -33.51
CA SER A 10 5.06 12.95 -32.59
C SER A 10 3.57 12.75 -32.94
N GLN A 11 2.88 13.82 -33.34
CA GLN A 11 1.49 13.75 -33.83
C GLN A 11 1.40 12.97 -35.15
N ASP A 12 2.35 13.15 -36.07
CA ASP A 12 2.42 12.39 -37.33
C ASP A 12 2.58 10.89 -37.06
N TYR A 13 3.37 10.49 -36.05
CA TYR A 13 3.42 9.07 -35.65
C TYR A 13 2.14 8.61 -34.94
N SER A 14 1.42 9.50 -34.26
CA SER A 14 0.15 9.15 -33.62
C SER A 14 -0.96 8.82 -34.63
N THR A 15 -0.92 9.39 -35.84
CA THR A 15 -1.89 9.05 -36.90
C THR A 15 -1.67 7.63 -37.39
N LEU A 16 -0.41 7.17 -37.54
CA LEU A 16 -0.10 5.77 -37.89
C LEU A 16 -0.68 4.75 -36.89
N LEU A 17 -0.81 5.13 -35.62
CA LEU A 17 -1.43 4.29 -34.59
C LEU A 17 -2.97 4.31 -34.67
N SER A 18 -3.57 5.40 -35.15
CA SER A 18 -5.01 5.66 -35.13
C SER A 18 -5.72 5.26 -36.43
N ASP A 19 -5.06 5.50 -37.57
CA ASP A 19 -5.61 5.30 -38.91
C ASP A 19 -5.53 3.84 -39.36
N GLY A 20 -4.86 2.99 -38.58
CA GLY A 20 -5.03 1.54 -38.60
C GLY A 20 -4.33 0.85 -39.76
N SER A 21 -3.41 -0.07 -39.45
CA SER A 21 -2.87 -1.13 -40.31
C SER A 21 -2.21 -0.77 -41.65
N GLU A 22 -2.30 0.47 -42.13
CA GLU A 22 -1.61 0.90 -43.35
C GLU A 22 -0.10 0.76 -43.16
N LEU A 23 0.55 -0.04 -44.01
CA LEU A 23 1.96 -0.40 -43.90
C LEU A 23 2.35 -1.15 -42.61
N ALA A 24 1.38 -1.65 -41.84
CA ALA A 24 1.67 -2.50 -40.69
C ALA A 24 2.18 -3.87 -41.15
N ASP A 25 3.43 -4.15 -40.81
CA ASP A 25 4.19 -5.35 -41.14
C ASP A 25 4.35 -6.29 -39.93
N VAL A 26 3.74 -5.94 -38.78
CA VAL A 26 3.80 -6.72 -37.54
C VAL A 26 2.41 -6.91 -36.93
N GLU A 27 2.11 -8.12 -36.46
CA GLU A 27 0.98 -8.44 -35.59
C GLU A 27 1.48 -8.80 -34.20
N VAL A 28 0.98 -8.10 -33.17
CA VAL A 28 1.27 -8.42 -31.77
C VAL A 28 0.01 -8.95 -31.11
N HIS A 29 0.04 -10.21 -30.68
CA HIS A 29 -1.03 -10.86 -29.95
C HIS A 29 -0.81 -10.65 -28.45
N VAL A 30 -1.74 -9.95 -27.81
CA VAL A 30 -1.55 -9.44 -26.44
C VAL A 30 -2.59 -10.02 -25.48
N GLY A 31 -2.09 -10.45 -24.32
CA GLY A 31 -2.90 -11.00 -23.24
C GLY A 31 -3.43 -12.40 -23.56
N GLN A 32 -4.14 -12.98 -22.60
CA GLN A 32 -4.75 -14.32 -22.75
C GLN A 32 -5.88 -14.35 -23.79
N GLU A 33 -6.55 -13.22 -24.00
CA GLU A 33 -7.58 -13.04 -25.02
C GLU A 33 -7.00 -12.88 -26.44
N LEU A 34 -5.66 -12.84 -26.57
CA LEU A 34 -4.92 -12.67 -27.82
C LEU A 34 -5.44 -11.50 -28.66
N LYS A 35 -5.67 -10.35 -28.02
CA LYS A 35 -6.06 -9.15 -28.77
C LYS A 35 -4.93 -8.79 -29.75
N VAL A 36 -5.29 -8.66 -31.02
CA VAL A 36 -4.34 -8.41 -32.10
C VAL A 36 -4.12 -6.92 -32.29
N TYR A 37 -2.85 -6.52 -32.38
CA TYR A 37 -2.41 -5.16 -32.69
C TYR A 37 -1.59 -5.19 -33.98
N ASN A 38 -2.06 -4.50 -35.01
CA ASN A 38 -1.31 -4.28 -36.26
C ASN A 38 -0.42 -3.05 -36.09
N VAL A 39 0.90 -3.23 -36.17
CA VAL A 39 1.91 -2.22 -35.83
C VAL A 39 3.11 -2.27 -36.79
N HIS A 40 4.02 -1.30 -36.66
CA HIS A 40 5.15 -1.09 -37.56
C HIS A 40 6.48 -1.54 -36.94
N SER A 41 7.18 -2.43 -37.62
CA SER A 41 8.45 -3.02 -37.19
C SER A 41 9.52 -1.97 -36.90
N LEU A 42 9.67 -0.96 -37.76
CA LEU A 42 10.68 0.09 -37.62
C LEU A 42 10.51 0.90 -36.33
N ILE A 43 9.27 1.19 -35.95
CA ILE A 43 8.96 1.94 -34.72
C ILE A 43 9.29 1.06 -33.51
N LEU A 44 8.83 -0.20 -33.50
CA LEU A 44 9.12 -1.15 -32.42
C LEU A 44 10.63 -1.37 -32.26
N TRP A 45 11.33 -1.64 -33.37
CA TRP A 45 12.78 -1.83 -33.45
C TRP A 45 13.56 -0.66 -32.86
N THR A 46 13.13 0.56 -33.14
CA THR A 46 13.80 1.77 -32.69
C THR A 46 13.62 1.97 -31.19
N ARG A 47 12.45 1.60 -30.65
CA ARG A 47 12.00 2.01 -29.32
C ARG A 47 12.09 0.92 -28.25
N SER A 48 12.26 -0.34 -28.65
CA SER A 48 12.33 -1.50 -27.75
C SER A 48 13.49 -2.41 -28.12
N PRO A 49 14.46 -2.62 -27.20
CA PRO A 49 15.51 -3.61 -27.38
C PRO A 49 14.99 -5.04 -27.56
N TYR A 50 13.89 -5.42 -26.91
CA TYR A 50 13.24 -6.71 -27.11
C TYR A 50 12.83 -6.90 -28.57
N PHE A 51 11.99 -6.01 -29.10
CA PHE A 51 11.53 -6.14 -30.48
C PHE A 51 12.68 -6.04 -31.49
N ARG A 52 13.69 -5.21 -31.23
CA ARG A 52 14.90 -5.16 -32.06
C ARG A 52 15.58 -6.52 -32.17
N SER A 53 15.81 -7.19 -31.04
CA SER A 53 16.47 -8.50 -31.01
C SER A 53 15.61 -9.56 -31.69
N GLU A 54 14.31 -9.60 -31.41
CA GLU A 54 13.39 -10.60 -31.97
C GLU A 54 13.23 -10.43 -33.49
N ILE A 55 13.06 -9.20 -33.99
CA ILE A 55 13.01 -8.94 -35.44
C ILE A 55 14.37 -9.26 -36.08
N TRP A 56 15.49 -8.99 -35.39
CA TRP A 56 16.82 -9.30 -35.94
C TRP A 56 17.02 -10.82 -36.11
N ALA A 57 16.54 -11.62 -35.16
CA ALA A 57 16.66 -13.06 -35.19
C ALA A 57 15.87 -13.71 -36.34
N ASN A 58 14.75 -13.11 -36.76
CA ASN A 58 13.82 -13.70 -37.73
C ASN A 58 13.97 -13.17 -39.17
N LYS A 59 15.05 -12.43 -39.46
CA LYS A 59 15.28 -11.74 -40.75
C LYS A 59 15.20 -12.59 -42.01
N GLU A 60 15.50 -13.89 -41.94
CA GLU A 60 15.55 -14.78 -43.11
C GLU A 60 14.18 -15.40 -43.45
N GLU A 61 13.20 -15.35 -42.54
CA GLU A 61 11.87 -15.96 -42.70
C GLU A 61 10.82 -14.98 -43.27
N HIS A 62 11.16 -13.70 -43.38
CA HIS A 62 10.27 -12.64 -43.83
C HIS A 62 10.30 -12.48 -45.36
N SER A 63 9.49 -13.26 -46.06
CA SER A 63 9.10 -12.93 -47.45
C SER A 63 8.22 -11.67 -47.46
N VAL A 64 8.23 -10.92 -48.58
CA VAL A 64 7.59 -9.60 -48.74
C VAL A 64 6.08 -9.58 -48.41
N ASP A 65 5.42 -10.75 -48.38
CA ASP A 65 3.99 -10.90 -48.12
C ASP A 65 3.63 -11.42 -46.71
N HIS A 66 4.60 -11.68 -45.83
CA HIS A 66 4.35 -12.21 -44.47
C HIS A 66 4.61 -11.18 -43.37
N LYS A 67 3.60 -10.94 -42.53
CA LYS A 67 3.75 -10.13 -41.31
C LYS A 67 4.53 -10.88 -40.24
N ILE A 68 5.30 -10.16 -39.45
CA ILE A 68 5.98 -10.69 -38.26
C ILE A 68 4.95 -10.86 -37.13
N ILE A 69 4.92 -12.02 -36.47
CA ILE A 69 3.96 -12.28 -35.39
C ILE A 69 4.68 -12.35 -34.05
N PHE A 70 4.24 -11.54 -33.09
CA PHE A 70 4.69 -11.59 -31.69
C PHE A 70 3.56 -12.03 -30.76
N SER A 71 3.92 -12.71 -29.68
CA SER A 71 2.97 -13.09 -28.62
C SER A 71 3.45 -12.58 -27.27
N LEU A 72 2.61 -11.78 -26.61
CA LEU A 72 2.86 -11.16 -25.31
C LEU A 72 1.72 -11.54 -24.34
N PRO A 73 1.62 -12.81 -23.92
CA PRO A 73 0.47 -13.31 -23.15
C PRO A 73 0.38 -12.72 -21.73
N ASN A 74 1.52 -12.26 -21.18
CA ASN A 74 1.61 -11.74 -19.81
C ASN A 74 1.31 -10.24 -19.71
N ILE A 75 1.11 -9.55 -20.83
CA ILE A 75 0.80 -8.12 -20.85
C ILE A 75 -0.69 -7.96 -21.17
N SER A 76 -1.42 -7.21 -20.34
CA SER A 76 -2.83 -6.95 -20.61
C SER A 76 -2.99 -6.03 -21.85
N PRO A 77 -4.06 -6.18 -22.64
CA PRO A 77 -4.36 -5.27 -23.75
C PRO A 77 -4.37 -3.79 -23.36
N LYS A 78 -4.87 -3.46 -22.17
CA LYS A 78 -4.92 -2.09 -21.66
C LYS A 78 -3.52 -1.54 -21.37
N THR A 79 -2.67 -2.35 -20.72
CA THR A 79 -1.27 -2.01 -20.43
C THR A 79 -0.50 -1.83 -21.74
N PHE A 80 -0.62 -2.79 -22.66
CA PHE A 80 0.06 -2.72 -23.95
C PHE A 80 -0.39 -1.53 -24.78
N ASN A 81 -1.68 -1.21 -24.82
CA ASN A 81 -2.18 -0.05 -25.56
C ASN A 81 -1.55 1.26 -25.07
N THR A 82 -1.42 1.41 -23.76
CA THR A 82 -0.79 2.58 -23.14
C THR A 82 0.70 2.62 -23.45
N LEU A 83 1.39 1.48 -23.37
CA LEU A 83 2.80 1.34 -23.70
C LEU A 83 3.08 1.59 -25.19
N LEU A 84 2.21 1.10 -26.06
CA LEU A 84 2.28 1.27 -27.51
C LEU A 84 2.15 2.75 -27.89
N ARG A 85 1.23 3.48 -27.26
CA ARG A 85 1.15 4.94 -27.42
C ARG A 85 2.45 5.62 -27.01
N TYR A 86 3.05 5.24 -25.88
CA TYR A 86 4.36 5.76 -25.48
C TYR A 86 5.47 5.42 -26.48
N ILE A 87 5.45 4.22 -27.05
CA ILE A 87 6.42 3.79 -28.07
C ILE A 87 6.34 4.70 -29.31
N TYR A 88 5.13 4.99 -29.79
CA TYR A 88 4.91 5.80 -30.99
C TYR A 88 5.11 7.30 -30.76
N VAL A 89 4.54 7.82 -29.68
CA VAL A 89 4.36 9.27 -29.46
C VAL A 89 5.41 9.83 -28.48
N GLY A 90 6.02 8.97 -27.66
CA GLY A 90 7.00 9.37 -26.64
C GLY A 90 6.38 10.06 -25.41
N GLU A 91 5.05 10.15 -25.34
CA GLU A 91 4.32 10.82 -24.27
C GLU A 91 3.57 9.83 -23.38
N LEU A 92 3.62 10.06 -22.06
CA LEU A 92 2.80 9.38 -21.07
C LEU A 92 2.42 10.37 -19.98
N ASP A 93 1.12 10.57 -19.76
CA ASP A 93 0.64 11.29 -18.58
C ASP A 93 0.70 10.38 -17.35
N ILE A 94 1.86 10.33 -16.70
CA ILE A 94 2.11 9.49 -15.53
C ILE A 94 1.13 9.82 -14.38
N ALA A 95 0.80 11.10 -14.19
CA ALA A 95 -0.02 11.54 -13.06
C ALA A 95 -1.48 11.09 -13.17
N SER A 96 -1.99 10.94 -14.40
CA SER A 96 -3.36 10.45 -14.67
C SER A 96 -3.59 8.97 -14.36
N HIS A 97 -2.53 8.18 -14.19
CA HIS A 97 -2.64 6.73 -13.97
C HIS A 97 -2.65 6.38 -12.47
N SER A 98 -3.36 5.30 -12.12
CA SER A 98 -3.26 4.74 -10.77
C SER A 98 -1.89 4.08 -10.57
N THR A 99 -1.42 4.02 -9.33
CA THR A 99 -0.10 3.41 -9.01
C THR A 99 -0.02 1.96 -9.48
N LYS A 100 -1.09 1.19 -9.33
CA LYS A 100 -1.16 -0.19 -9.81
C LYS A 100 -0.95 -0.29 -11.33
N VAL A 101 -1.55 0.64 -12.10
CA VAL A 101 -1.33 0.70 -13.55
C VAL A 101 0.10 1.11 -13.89
N LEU A 102 0.69 2.05 -13.15
CA LEU A 102 2.09 2.44 -13.33
C LEU A 102 3.04 1.26 -13.10
N VAL A 103 2.83 0.46 -12.06
CA VAL A 103 3.62 -0.76 -11.80
C VAL A 103 3.47 -1.77 -12.94
N LEU A 104 2.25 -2.03 -13.41
CA LEU A 104 2.01 -2.91 -14.57
C LEU A 104 2.69 -2.39 -15.85
N LEU A 105 2.73 -1.07 -16.06
CA LEU A 105 3.46 -0.45 -17.16
C LEU A 105 4.97 -0.64 -17.02
N MET A 106 5.52 -0.51 -15.82
CA MET A 106 6.95 -0.76 -15.57
C MET A 106 7.32 -2.22 -15.85
N LEU A 107 6.48 -3.18 -15.45
CA LEU A 107 6.71 -4.60 -15.70
C LEU A 107 6.69 -4.94 -17.19
N ALA A 108 5.68 -4.43 -17.91
CA ALA A 108 5.61 -4.56 -19.36
C ALA A 108 6.80 -3.86 -20.06
N ALA A 109 7.20 -2.68 -19.59
CA ALA A 109 8.37 -1.98 -20.09
C ALA A 109 9.66 -2.77 -19.84
N ASN A 110 9.78 -3.43 -18.69
CA ASN A 110 10.92 -4.29 -18.35
C ASN A 110 11.01 -5.49 -19.30
N ASP A 111 9.89 -6.18 -19.52
CA ASP A 111 9.82 -7.31 -20.45
C ASP A 111 10.17 -6.89 -21.90
N LEU A 112 9.87 -5.63 -22.28
CA LEU A 112 10.20 -5.06 -23.59
C LEU A 112 11.55 -4.31 -23.64
N GLY A 113 12.31 -4.26 -22.53
CA GLY A 113 13.60 -3.57 -22.44
C GLY A 113 13.56 -2.03 -22.50
N ILE A 114 12.42 -1.40 -22.18
CA ILE A 114 12.19 0.05 -22.29
C ILE A 114 12.57 0.76 -20.97
N THR A 115 13.88 0.88 -20.70
CA THR A 115 14.41 1.40 -19.42
C THR A 115 14.05 2.87 -19.15
N ASN A 116 14.04 3.73 -20.18
CA ASN A 116 13.73 5.15 -20.01
C ASN A 116 12.33 5.37 -19.39
N LEU A 117 11.36 4.53 -19.74
CA LEU A 117 10.02 4.62 -19.17
C LEU A 117 10.01 4.19 -17.69
N ILE A 118 10.74 3.11 -17.38
CA ILE A 118 10.92 2.63 -16.00
C ILE A 118 11.54 3.75 -15.16
N ASP A 119 12.61 4.38 -15.62
CA ASP A 119 13.28 5.47 -14.90
C ASP A 119 12.35 6.66 -14.63
N CYS A 120 11.56 7.06 -15.63
CA CYS A 120 10.58 8.14 -15.48
C CYS A 120 9.52 7.80 -14.42
N ILE A 121 8.96 6.60 -14.46
CA ILE A 121 7.94 6.17 -13.50
C ILE A 121 8.55 5.99 -12.10
N THR A 122 9.73 5.37 -11.98
CA THR A 122 10.47 5.20 -10.71
C THR A 122 10.75 6.55 -10.07
N LYS A 123 11.23 7.55 -10.84
CA LYS A 123 11.47 8.91 -10.33
C LYS A 123 10.17 9.55 -9.81
N TYR A 124 9.07 9.38 -10.53
CA TYR A 124 7.77 9.88 -10.11
C TYR A 124 7.29 9.22 -8.81
N LEU A 125 7.34 7.88 -8.73
CA LEU A 125 6.92 7.13 -7.55
C LEU A 125 7.82 7.39 -6.34
N THR A 126 9.12 7.63 -6.56
CA THR A 126 10.06 8.05 -5.51
C THR A 126 9.68 9.41 -4.93
N ALA A 127 9.25 10.36 -5.76
CA ALA A 127 8.75 11.66 -5.28
C ALA A 127 7.37 11.55 -4.58
N GLN A 128 6.64 10.48 -4.85
CA GLN A 128 5.27 10.25 -4.38
C GLN A 128 5.16 8.92 -3.62
N LYS A 129 6.14 8.59 -2.75
CA LYS A 129 6.23 7.25 -2.11
C LYS A 129 4.94 6.79 -1.44
N HIS A 130 4.18 7.71 -0.84
CA HIS A 130 2.88 7.40 -0.22
C HIS A 130 1.87 6.75 -1.18
N ARG A 131 2.01 6.95 -2.50
CA ARG A 131 1.15 6.33 -3.53
C ARG A 131 1.36 4.81 -3.65
N LEU A 132 2.48 4.29 -3.15
CA LEU A 132 2.80 2.86 -3.07
C LEU A 132 2.24 2.22 -1.79
N ASN A 133 1.73 3.01 -0.85
CA ASN A 133 1.13 2.50 0.38
C ASN A 133 0.03 1.49 0.05
N GLY A 134 0.14 0.32 0.67
CA GLY A 134 -0.80 -0.78 0.49
C GLY A 134 -0.67 -1.57 -0.82
N LEU A 135 0.34 -1.30 -1.64
CA LEU A 135 0.66 -2.12 -2.81
C LEU A 135 1.81 -3.11 -2.58
N TYR A 136 2.32 -3.23 -1.35
CA TYR A 136 3.46 -4.10 -1.02
C TYR A 136 3.31 -5.53 -1.55
N PHE A 137 2.24 -6.24 -1.17
CA PHE A 137 2.00 -7.63 -1.63
C PHE A 137 1.83 -7.70 -3.15
N PHE A 138 1.10 -6.74 -3.73
CA PHE A 138 0.95 -6.68 -5.18
C PHE A 138 2.32 -6.55 -5.88
N ILE A 139 3.16 -5.61 -5.43
CA ILE A 139 4.46 -5.37 -6.05
C ILE A 139 5.39 -6.56 -5.84
N ASN A 140 5.48 -7.09 -4.61
CA ASN A 140 6.32 -8.25 -4.33
C ASN A 140 5.95 -9.45 -5.19
N ARG A 141 4.65 -9.73 -5.38
CA ARG A 141 4.18 -10.83 -6.24
C ARG A 141 4.55 -10.61 -7.70
N GLU A 142 4.35 -9.41 -8.24
CA GLU A 142 4.65 -9.15 -9.65
C GLU A 142 6.15 -9.03 -9.94
N CYS A 143 6.94 -8.59 -8.95
CA CYS A 143 8.39 -8.43 -9.05
C CYS A 143 9.19 -9.69 -8.66
N GLN A 144 8.52 -10.81 -8.34
CA GLN A 144 9.20 -12.09 -8.06
C GLN A 144 10.19 -12.45 -9.19
N GLY A 145 11.29 -13.10 -8.81
CA GLY A 145 12.37 -13.43 -9.74
C GLY A 145 13.31 -12.27 -10.06
N GLY A 146 13.30 -11.19 -9.27
CA GLY A 146 14.26 -10.09 -9.36
C GLY A 146 13.93 -9.05 -10.43
N LYS A 147 12.66 -8.93 -10.84
CA LYS A 147 12.22 -7.88 -11.77
C LYS A 147 12.16 -6.54 -11.03
N LEU A 148 12.55 -5.45 -11.71
CA LEU A 148 12.44 -4.07 -11.21
C LEU A 148 13.05 -3.85 -9.80
N PRO A 149 14.36 -4.06 -9.60
CA PRO A 149 15.00 -3.93 -8.28
C PRO A 149 14.83 -2.54 -7.65
N GLU A 150 14.74 -1.48 -8.45
CA GLU A 150 14.50 -0.12 -7.96
C GLU A 150 13.10 0.02 -7.33
N LEU A 151 12.10 -0.66 -7.89
CA LEU A 151 10.75 -0.67 -7.35
C LEU A 151 10.67 -1.53 -6.08
N GLN A 152 11.41 -2.64 -6.05
CA GLN A 152 11.54 -3.48 -4.85
C GLN A 152 12.12 -2.67 -3.68
N LYS A 153 13.20 -1.91 -3.94
CA LYS A 153 13.80 -1.02 -2.93
C LYS A 153 12.80 0.01 -2.38
N LEU A 154 11.93 0.57 -3.22
CA LEU A 154 10.87 1.47 -2.76
C LEU A 154 9.84 0.76 -1.88
N CYS A 155 9.56 -0.52 -2.12
CA CYS A 155 8.68 -1.33 -1.27
C CYS A 155 9.32 -1.67 0.06
N ASP A 156 10.61 -2.01 0.06
CA ASP A 156 11.38 -2.28 1.28
C ASP A 156 11.44 -1.03 2.16
N ASP A 157 11.63 0.16 1.56
CA ASP A 157 11.54 1.44 2.28
C ASP A 157 10.17 1.62 2.98
N ILE A 158 9.07 1.16 2.37
CA ILE A 158 7.72 1.26 2.95
C ILE A 158 7.55 0.26 4.10
N LEU A 159 8.08 -0.96 3.94
CA LEU A 159 8.06 -1.97 5.00
C LEU A 159 8.75 -1.47 6.26
N VAL A 160 9.90 -0.81 6.11
CA VAL A 160 10.66 -0.27 7.25
C VAL A 160 9.99 0.96 7.85
N ASN A 161 9.59 1.93 7.02
CA ASN A 161 9.18 3.25 7.51
C ASN A 161 7.67 3.38 7.77
N ASN A 162 6.84 2.54 7.15
CA ASN A 162 5.38 2.63 7.26
C ASN A 162 4.67 1.26 7.10
N PRO A 163 5.04 0.23 7.88
CA PRO A 163 4.45 -1.11 7.78
C PRO A 163 2.94 -1.11 8.06
N LEU A 164 2.45 -0.16 8.88
CA LEU A 164 1.02 0.03 9.13
C LEU A 164 0.20 0.22 7.84
N SER A 165 0.78 0.89 6.84
CA SER A 165 0.10 1.11 5.55
C SER A 165 -0.09 -0.17 4.74
N ILE A 166 0.78 -1.16 4.94
CA ILE A 166 0.71 -2.48 4.32
C ILE A 166 -0.41 -3.28 4.99
N ILE A 167 -0.39 -3.32 6.32
CA ILE A 167 -1.34 -4.09 7.14
C ILE A 167 -2.78 -3.59 7.00
N LYS A 168 -2.97 -2.27 6.87
CA LYS A 168 -4.30 -1.67 6.63
C LYS A 168 -4.78 -1.81 5.19
N SER A 169 -3.95 -2.30 4.29
CA SER A 169 -4.32 -2.42 2.88
C SER A 169 -5.34 -3.53 2.65
N PRO A 170 -6.31 -3.33 1.76
CA PRO A 170 -7.12 -4.42 1.23
C PRO A 170 -6.31 -5.53 0.57
N GLU A 171 -5.10 -5.25 0.08
CA GLU A 171 -4.23 -6.27 -0.53
C GLU A 171 -3.70 -7.27 0.50
N PHE A 172 -3.61 -6.93 1.80
CA PHE A 172 -3.21 -7.86 2.86
C PHE A 172 -4.16 -9.08 2.90
N MET A 173 -5.46 -8.83 2.75
CA MET A 173 -6.48 -9.90 2.76
C MET A 173 -6.53 -10.72 1.46
N LYS A 174 -5.76 -10.33 0.43
CA LYS A 174 -5.65 -11.05 -0.85
C LYS A 174 -4.42 -11.94 -0.93
N VAL A 175 -3.63 -12.01 0.13
CA VAL A 175 -2.45 -12.90 0.19
C VAL A 175 -2.95 -14.34 0.23
N GLU A 176 -2.64 -15.10 -0.82
CA GLU A 176 -3.09 -16.49 -0.97
C GLU A 176 -2.05 -17.49 -0.47
N SER A 177 -0.77 -17.13 -0.43
CA SER A 177 0.30 -18.00 0.03
C SER A 177 0.67 -17.70 1.48
N LYS A 178 0.80 -18.74 2.30
CA LYS A 178 1.34 -18.65 3.66
C LYS A 178 2.77 -18.10 3.62
N GLU A 179 3.55 -18.53 2.64
CA GLU A 179 4.96 -18.17 2.46
C GLU A 179 5.11 -16.68 2.11
N GLU A 180 4.22 -16.12 1.28
CA GLU A 180 4.20 -14.69 0.97
C GLU A 180 3.92 -13.85 2.23
N LEU A 181 2.97 -14.27 3.07
CA LEU A 181 2.69 -13.57 4.32
C LEU A 181 3.84 -13.75 5.31
N LEU A 182 4.41 -14.95 5.42
CA LEU A 182 5.52 -15.22 6.34
C LEU A 182 6.73 -14.37 5.99
N PHE A 183 7.06 -14.25 4.69
CA PHE A 183 8.10 -13.34 4.22
C PHE A 183 7.86 -11.89 4.68
N PHE A 184 6.61 -11.40 4.69
CA PHE A 184 6.31 -10.08 5.25
C PHE A 184 6.64 -10.00 6.75
N TYR A 185 6.25 -10.99 7.55
CA TYR A 185 6.54 -11.02 9.00
C TYR A 185 8.04 -11.18 9.30
N ASP A 186 8.76 -12.00 8.52
CA ASP A 186 10.21 -12.21 8.62
C ASP A 186 11.01 -10.92 8.39
N ASN A 187 10.49 -10.04 7.53
CA ASN A 187 11.16 -8.80 7.13
C ASN A 187 10.63 -7.56 7.86
N LEU A 188 9.73 -7.72 8.83
CA LEU A 188 9.35 -6.61 9.71
C LEU A 188 10.57 -6.16 10.54
N PRO A 189 10.72 -4.85 10.81
CA PRO A 189 11.76 -4.37 11.71
C PRO A 189 11.63 -5.01 13.10
N GLU A 190 12.75 -5.43 13.70
CA GLU A 190 12.77 -6.01 15.06
C GLU A 190 12.06 -5.11 16.09
N ASN A 191 12.24 -3.80 15.96
CA ASN A 191 11.54 -2.80 16.77
C ASN A 191 10.48 -2.12 15.93
N LEU A 192 9.22 -2.56 16.12
CA LEU A 192 8.10 -1.98 15.40
C LEU A 192 7.93 -0.50 15.77
N PRO A 193 7.57 0.36 14.79
CA PRO A 193 7.20 1.74 15.08
C PRO A 193 6.02 1.78 16.05
N ALA A 194 5.97 2.78 16.93
CA ALA A 194 4.86 2.96 17.89
C ALA A 194 3.47 3.07 17.20
N SER A 195 3.44 3.42 15.92
CA SER A 195 2.23 3.45 15.09
C SER A 195 1.68 2.07 14.74
N LEU A 196 2.48 1.00 14.90
CA LEU A 196 2.11 -0.38 14.66
C LEU A 196 2.28 -1.21 15.96
N PRO A 197 1.28 -1.21 16.85
CA PRO A 197 1.29 -2.08 18.02
C PRO A 197 1.09 -3.54 17.64
N GLU A 198 1.71 -4.44 18.41
CA GLU A 198 1.68 -5.91 18.25
C GLU A 198 0.27 -6.48 18.16
N VAL A 199 -0.68 -5.90 18.90
CA VAL A 199 -2.10 -6.32 18.85
C VAL A 199 -2.68 -6.23 17.43
N LEU A 200 -2.29 -5.22 16.64
CA LEU A 200 -2.79 -5.08 15.28
C LEU A 200 -2.21 -6.15 14.34
N LEU A 201 -0.95 -6.53 14.53
CA LEU A 201 -0.34 -7.64 13.78
C LEU A 201 -1.08 -8.94 14.08
N TRP A 202 -1.38 -9.20 15.35
CA TRP A 202 -2.15 -10.35 15.79
C TRP A 202 -3.57 -10.37 15.21
N GLU A 203 -4.31 -9.28 15.35
CA GLU A 203 -5.69 -9.20 14.84
C GLU A 203 -5.73 -9.45 13.34
N LYS A 204 -4.79 -8.86 12.59
CA LYS A 204 -4.72 -9.01 11.13
C LYS A 204 -4.32 -10.41 10.70
N LEU A 205 -3.39 -11.03 11.42
CA LEU A 205 -3.03 -12.44 11.20
C LEU A 205 -4.22 -13.37 11.41
N ILE A 206 -4.98 -13.16 12.49
CA ILE A 206 -6.17 -13.94 12.80
C ILE A 206 -7.26 -13.72 11.74
N GLU A 207 -7.54 -12.47 11.37
CA GLU A 207 -8.48 -12.16 10.29
C GLU A 207 -8.10 -12.87 8.99
N TRP A 208 -6.81 -12.83 8.63
CA TRP A 208 -6.28 -13.52 7.44
C TRP A 208 -6.46 -15.04 7.56
N GLY A 209 -6.06 -15.66 8.68
CA GLY A 209 -6.17 -17.11 8.88
C GLY A 209 -7.61 -17.62 8.81
N ILE A 210 -8.55 -16.90 9.43
CA ILE A 210 -10.00 -17.20 9.37
C ILE A 210 -10.50 -17.10 7.94
N SER A 211 -10.15 -16.03 7.23
CA SER A 211 -10.55 -15.82 5.83
C SER A 211 -9.97 -16.89 4.90
N HIS A 212 -8.69 -17.22 5.08
CA HIS A 212 -7.95 -18.19 4.27
C HIS A 212 -8.54 -19.61 4.42
N LEU A 213 -8.88 -20.01 5.65
CA LEU A 213 -9.52 -21.29 5.94
C LEU A 213 -11.05 -21.27 5.74
N LYS A 214 -11.64 -20.11 5.39
CA LYS A 214 -13.09 -19.89 5.23
C LYS A 214 -13.89 -20.27 6.48
N LEU A 215 -13.35 -19.97 7.66
CA LEU A 215 -13.98 -20.26 8.93
C LEU A 215 -15.04 -19.19 9.29
N PRO A 216 -16.04 -19.52 10.15
CA PRO A 216 -16.98 -18.54 10.67
C PRO A 216 -16.27 -17.40 11.42
N LYS A 217 -16.78 -16.16 11.33
CA LYS A 217 -16.15 -15.03 12.05
C LYS A 217 -16.28 -15.13 13.58
N ASP A 218 -17.35 -15.75 14.06
CA ASP A 218 -17.51 -16.04 15.48
C ASP A 218 -16.81 -17.37 15.80
N ASN A 219 -15.84 -17.32 16.71
CA ASN A 219 -15.06 -18.48 17.10
C ASN A 219 -15.74 -19.34 18.18
N ASN A 220 -16.88 -18.90 18.73
CA ASN A 220 -17.64 -19.66 19.74
C ASN A 220 -18.12 -21.03 19.24
N SER A 221 -18.28 -21.18 17.92
CA SER A 221 -18.75 -22.42 17.29
C SER A 221 -17.64 -23.30 16.74
N TYR A 222 -16.36 -22.97 16.99
CA TYR A 222 -15.26 -23.72 16.41
C TYR A 222 -15.11 -25.09 17.07
N ASP A 223 -15.04 -26.14 16.26
CA ASP A 223 -14.69 -27.48 16.71
C ASP A 223 -13.16 -27.68 16.82
N ASN A 224 -12.76 -28.85 17.32
CA ASN A 224 -11.33 -29.17 17.51
C ASN A 224 -10.55 -29.23 16.19
N ASP A 225 -11.17 -29.63 15.08
CA ASP A 225 -10.50 -29.69 13.77
C ASP A 225 -10.27 -28.28 13.21
N GLN A 226 -11.26 -27.39 13.32
CA GLN A 226 -11.15 -26.00 12.92
C GLN A 226 -10.05 -25.28 13.71
N TRP A 227 -9.99 -25.48 15.03
CA TRP A 227 -8.90 -24.95 15.86
C TRP A 227 -7.54 -25.54 15.46
N GLY A 228 -7.46 -26.85 15.22
CA GLY A 228 -6.23 -27.52 14.80
C GLY A 228 -5.68 -26.98 13.49
N LYS A 229 -6.54 -26.77 12.48
CA LYS A 229 -6.17 -26.18 11.19
C LYS A 229 -5.70 -24.74 11.33
N LEU A 230 -6.41 -23.92 12.10
CA LEU A 230 -6.03 -22.53 12.32
C LEU A 230 -4.69 -22.44 13.06
N LYS A 231 -4.48 -23.28 14.09
CA LYS A 231 -3.20 -23.41 14.80
C LYS A 231 -2.06 -23.75 13.84
N GLN A 232 -2.20 -24.82 13.06
CA GLN A 232 -1.16 -25.26 12.12
C GLN A 232 -0.83 -24.20 11.06
N LEU A 233 -1.85 -23.49 10.57
CA LEU A 233 -1.64 -22.40 9.61
C LEU A 233 -0.81 -21.27 10.22
N LEU A 234 -1.14 -20.86 11.45
CA LEU A 234 -0.59 -19.67 12.10
C LEU A 234 0.69 -19.92 12.93
N GLU A 235 1.05 -21.18 13.18
CA GLU A 235 2.17 -21.57 14.05
C GLU A 235 3.48 -20.84 13.75
N SER A 236 3.86 -20.74 12.48
CA SER A 236 5.11 -20.09 12.07
C SER A 236 5.13 -18.58 12.28
N PHE A 237 3.97 -17.95 12.52
CA PHE A 237 3.87 -16.51 12.73
C PHE A 237 3.94 -16.11 14.21
N ILE A 238 3.75 -17.07 15.12
CA ILE A 238 3.60 -16.79 16.56
C ILE A 238 4.89 -16.18 17.14
N GLU A 239 6.07 -16.56 16.65
CA GLU A 239 7.36 -16.00 17.09
C GLU A 239 7.61 -14.58 16.57
N HIS A 240 6.84 -14.10 15.58
CA HIS A 240 6.96 -12.74 15.04
C HIS A 240 6.08 -11.73 15.78
N ILE A 241 5.31 -12.16 16.78
CA ILE A 241 4.41 -11.28 17.55
C ILE A 241 4.90 -11.25 18.98
N ASN A 242 5.34 -10.08 19.44
CA ASN A 242 5.73 -9.90 20.82
C ASN A 242 4.47 -9.69 21.69
N PHE A 243 3.86 -10.79 22.11
CA PHE A 243 2.67 -10.77 22.95
C PHE A 243 2.87 -10.02 24.27
N GLU A 244 4.10 -9.89 24.78
CA GLU A 244 4.39 -9.16 26.01
C GLU A 244 4.21 -7.64 25.87
N ASN A 245 4.33 -7.14 24.65
CA ASN A 245 4.10 -5.73 24.30
C ASN A 245 2.62 -5.43 24.02
N ILE A 246 1.72 -6.43 24.15
CA ILE A 246 0.28 -6.23 24.09
C ILE A 246 -0.20 -5.83 25.49
N ASN A 247 -0.96 -4.75 25.61
CA ASN A 247 -1.48 -4.37 26.92
C ASN A 247 -2.55 -5.37 27.40
N ARG A 248 -2.78 -5.42 28.72
CA ARG A 248 -3.73 -6.34 29.35
C ARG A 248 -5.13 -6.32 28.73
N ASN A 249 -5.66 -5.13 28.43
CA ASN A 249 -7.02 -5.01 27.90
C ASN A 249 -7.13 -5.63 26.51
N ASP A 250 -6.16 -5.33 25.65
CA ASP A 250 -6.06 -5.88 24.30
C ASP A 250 -5.79 -7.38 24.33
N PHE A 251 -4.92 -7.87 25.23
CA PHE A 251 -4.69 -9.30 25.41
C PHE A 251 -5.99 -10.04 25.74
N LEU A 252 -6.74 -9.55 26.74
CA LEU A 252 -8.00 -10.15 27.16
C LEU A 252 -9.09 -10.09 26.08
N ALA A 253 -9.12 -9.02 25.29
CA ALA A 253 -10.15 -8.82 24.27
C ALA A 253 -9.82 -9.49 22.93
N LYS A 254 -8.54 -9.57 22.54
CA LYS A 254 -8.10 -9.92 21.18
C LYS A 254 -7.26 -11.19 21.11
N VAL A 255 -6.45 -11.49 22.13
CA VAL A 255 -5.60 -12.69 22.16
C VAL A 255 -6.34 -13.87 22.81
N LYS A 256 -6.88 -13.66 24.02
CA LYS A 256 -7.59 -14.68 24.80
C LYS A 256 -8.69 -15.44 24.04
N PRO A 257 -9.53 -14.82 23.19
CA PRO A 257 -10.55 -15.56 22.44
C PRO A 257 -9.96 -16.64 21.52
N TYR A 258 -8.70 -16.50 21.10
CA TYR A 258 -8.01 -17.40 20.18
C TYR A 258 -6.89 -18.18 20.86
N LYS A 259 -6.95 -18.35 22.19
CA LYS A 259 -5.94 -19.08 22.99
C LYS A 259 -5.61 -20.48 22.45
N SER A 260 -6.55 -21.16 21.79
CA SER A 260 -6.36 -22.50 21.23
C SER A 260 -5.38 -22.54 20.04
N VAL A 261 -5.06 -21.39 19.46
CA VAL A 261 -4.02 -21.24 18.42
C VAL A 261 -2.62 -21.29 19.04
N LEU A 262 -2.49 -20.89 20.31
CA LEU A 262 -1.23 -20.89 21.03
C LEU A 262 -0.99 -22.25 21.70
N ASP A 263 0.28 -22.59 21.91
CA ASP A 263 0.62 -23.71 22.79
C ASP A 263 0.17 -23.45 24.21
N GLN A 264 -0.27 -24.50 24.89
CA GLN A 264 -0.89 -24.37 26.22
C GLN A 264 0.08 -23.74 27.23
N ASP A 265 1.33 -24.20 27.24
CA ASP A 265 2.37 -23.68 28.14
C ASP A 265 2.67 -22.20 27.83
N LYS A 266 2.84 -21.86 26.54
CA LYS A 266 3.04 -20.47 26.09
C LYS A 266 1.88 -19.56 26.48
N TYR A 267 0.63 -20.01 26.32
CA TYR A 267 -0.54 -19.23 26.70
C TYR A 267 -0.62 -19.03 28.23
N ILE A 268 -0.29 -20.04 29.04
CA ILE A 268 -0.27 -19.92 30.50
C ILE A 268 0.75 -18.86 30.92
N GLU A 269 1.98 -18.93 30.40
CA GLU A 269 3.04 -17.95 30.66
C GLU A 269 2.59 -16.52 30.31
N LEU A 270 2.04 -16.32 29.11
CA LEU A 270 1.53 -15.03 28.68
C LEU A 270 0.40 -14.55 29.59
N MET A 271 -0.53 -15.42 29.94
CA MET A 271 -1.64 -15.08 30.83
C MET A 271 -1.17 -14.66 32.21
N GLU A 272 -0.17 -15.34 32.80
CA GLU A 272 0.42 -14.96 34.08
C GLU A 272 1.02 -13.55 34.00
N LYS A 273 1.82 -13.26 32.97
CA LYS A 273 2.43 -11.94 32.77
C LYS A 273 1.40 -10.81 32.63
N HIS A 274 0.28 -11.06 31.93
CA HIS A 274 -0.76 -10.04 31.71
C HIS A 274 -1.75 -9.91 32.89
N MET A 275 -1.80 -10.91 33.78
CA MET A 275 -2.69 -10.94 34.93
C MET A 275 -2.00 -10.58 36.24
N ASP A 276 -0.66 -10.55 36.28
CA ASP A 276 0.07 -10.11 37.45
C ASP A 276 -0.22 -8.62 37.73
N VAL A 277 -0.92 -8.37 38.83
CA VAL A 277 -1.46 -7.06 39.21
C VAL A 277 -0.37 -6.16 39.81
N GLN A 278 0.86 -6.66 40.01
CA GLN A 278 1.86 -5.97 40.83
C GLN A 278 2.66 -4.85 40.16
N GLN A 279 2.59 -4.63 38.84
CA GLN A 279 3.42 -3.59 38.18
C GLN A 279 2.72 -2.28 37.77
N ASN A 280 1.45 -2.06 38.12
CA ASN A 280 0.77 -0.77 37.86
C ASN A 280 0.52 0.11 39.09
N GLN A 281 1.23 -0.12 40.19
CA GLN A 281 1.44 0.93 41.19
C GLN A 281 2.89 1.42 41.09
N GLN A 282 3.12 2.50 40.32
CA GLN A 282 4.25 3.35 40.64
C GLN A 282 4.10 3.75 42.11
N PRO A 283 5.10 3.53 42.98
CA PRO A 283 5.06 4.11 44.31
C PRO A 283 4.92 5.62 44.14
N LEU A 284 3.89 6.22 44.73
CA LEU A 284 3.87 7.66 44.96
C LEU A 284 5.15 7.97 45.75
N GLU A 285 6.18 8.51 45.09
CA GLU A 285 7.35 9.02 45.80
C GLU A 285 6.83 10.02 46.86
N PRO A 286 7.12 9.83 48.15
CA PRO A 286 6.80 10.84 49.13
C PRO A 286 7.50 12.15 48.72
N PRO A 287 6.85 13.31 48.88
CA PRO A 287 7.42 14.58 48.44
C PRO A 287 8.79 14.77 49.10
N LYS A 288 9.83 14.94 48.25
CA LYS A 288 11.20 15.19 48.71
C LYS A 288 11.21 16.44 49.60
N PRO A 289 11.87 16.44 50.78
CA PRO A 289 12.03 17.63 51.59
C PRO A 289 12.78 18.69 50.78
N GLN A 290 12.16 19.86 50.57
CA GLN A 290 12.86 21.00 50.01
C GLN A 290 13.96 21.45 50.99
N PRO A 291 15.21 21.66 50.53
CA PRO A 291 16.23 22.29 51.36
C PRO A 291 15.80 23.71 51.71
N HIS A 292 15.77 24.05 52.99
CA HIS A 292 15.63 25.43 53.44
C HIS A 292 16.80 26.27 52.90
N GLU A 293 16.53 27.17 51.95
CA GLU A 293 17.46 28.24 51.64
C GLU A 293 17.53 29.22 52.84
N PRO A 294 18.72 29.62 53.30
CA PRO A 294 18.83 30.61 54.34
C PRO A 294 18.36 31.98 53.83
N TYR A 295 17.45 32.59 54.59
CA TYR A 295 16.90 33.93 54.36
C TYR A 295 18.02 34.95 54.05
N LYS A 296 18.08 35.42 52.81
CA LYS A 296 18.79 36.66 52.46
C LYS A 296 17.85 37.83 52.72
N GLN A 297 18.16 38.65 53.72
CA GLN A 297 17.50 39.94 53.89
C GLN A 297 17.87 40.85 52.71
N GLN A 298 16.88 41.34 51.98
CA GLN A 298 17.04 42.45 51.03
C GLN A 298 16.26 43.67 51.51
N PRO A 299 16.76 44.90 51.26
CA PRO A 299 16.29 46.12 51.91
C PRO A 299 14.93 46.57 51.38
N HIS A 300 14.13 47.18 52.25
CA HIS A 300 12.84 47.77 51.91
C HIS A 300 12.98 48.96 50.94
N GLU A 301 12.29 48.90 49.80
CA GLU A 301 11.88 50.08 49.04
C GLU A 301 10.34 50.24 49.08
N PRO A 302 9.82 51.48 49.15
CA PRO A 302 8.43 51.75 49.50
C PRO A 302 7.43 51.57 48.34
N TYR A 303 6.25 51.06 48.70
CA TYR A 303 5.09 50.79 47.84
C TYR A 303 4.60 52.02 47.06
N LYS A 304 4.35 51.84 45.75
CA LYS A 304 3.45 52.68 44.95
C LYS A 304 2.22 51.86 44.55
N GLN A 305 1.03 52.34 44.92
CA GLN A 305 -0.26 51.79 44.54
C GLN A 305 -0.65 52.24 43.12
N GLN A 306 -1.23 51.34 42.32
CA GLN A 306 -2.00 51.68 41.12
C GLN A 306 -3.21 50.73 40.94
N PRO A 307 -4.29 51.19 40.27
CA PRO A 307 -5.68 50.94 40.70
C PRO A 307 -6.42 49.85 39.93
N HIS A 308 -7.53 49.39 40.53
CA HIS A 308 -8.49 48.41 40.00
C HIS A 308 -9.29 48.92 38.77
N GLU A 309 -9.41 48.09 37.73
CA GLU A 309 -10.46 48.20 36.71
C GLU A 309 -11.58 47.15 36.94
N PRO A 310 -12.87 47.51 36.73
CA PRO A 310 -14.00 46.62 37.00
C PRO A 310 -14.43 45.74 35.81
N TYR A 311 -14.93 44.55 36.16
CA TYR A 311 -15.48 43.50 35.29
C TYR A 311 -16.67 43.95 34.43
N LYS A 312 -16.67 43.59 33.13
CA LYS A 312 -17.83 43.69 32.22
C LYS A 312 -18.60 42.36 32.15
N GLN A 313 -19.93 42.43 32.30
CA GLN A 313 -20.87 41.31 32.16
C GLN A 313 -21.22 41.04 30.68
N GLN A 314 -21.42 39.76 30.32
CA GLN A 314 -21.93 39.32 29.01
C GLN A 314 -23.46 39.19 29.01
N PRO A 315 -24.19 39.50 27.92
CA PRO A 315 -25.64 39.30 27.84
C PRO A 315 -26.05 37.89 27.39
N GLN A 316 -27.11 37.37 28.01
CA GLN A 316 -27.83 36.13 27.67
C GLN A 316 -28.67 36.27 26.38
N GLN A 317 -28.71 35.22 25.56
CA GLN A 317 -29.62 35.08 24.41
C GLN A 317 -30.83 34.20 24.77
N LEU A 318 -32.04 34.65 24.40
CA LEU A 318 -33.31 33.91 24.43
C LEU A 318 -33.59 33.27 23.06
N PRO A 319 -34.27 32.09 22.96
CA PRO A 319 -34.65 31.49 21.68
C PRO A 319 -36.08 31.85 21.26
N ASP A 320 -36.24 32.28 20.00
CA ASP A 320 -37.51 32.53 19.33
C ASP A 320 -38.17 31.23 18.82
N GLN A 321 -39.50 31.17 19.00
CA GLN A 321 -40.41 30.16 18.42
C GLN A 321 -41.08 30.70 17.15
N GLN A 322 -41.68 29.77 16.38
CA GLN A 322 -42.49 29.92 15.14
C GLN A 322 -41.65 29.70 13.86
N SER A 323 -42.06 28.92 12.86
CA SER A 323 -43.41 28.63 12.37
C SER A 323 -43.46 27.32 11.57
N ARG A 324 -44.53 26.55 11.78
CA ARG A 324 -44.97 25.43 10.92
C ARG A 324 -45.54 25.97 9.60
N LEU A 325 -45.10 25.46 8.46
CA LEU A 325 -45.89 25.47 7.24
C LEU A 325 -45.83 24.10 6.54
N ARG A 326 -47.04 23.58 6.30
CA ARG A 326 -47.36 22.38 5.55
C ARG A 326 -47.30 22.70 4.05
N THR A 327 -46.77 21.79 3.24
CA THR A 327 -47.22 21.60 1.85
C THR A 327 -47.22 20.11 1.52
N ASN A 328 -48.40 19.63 1.16
CA ASN A 328 -48.73 18.28 0.73
C ASN A 328 -49.21 18.42 -0.72
N ARG A 329 -48.49 17.87 -1.70
CA ARG A 329 -48.80 17.69 -3.13
C ARG A 329 -47.62 16.88 -3.70
N ASP A 330 -47.74 15.80 -4.47
CA ASP A 330 -48.79 15.34 -5.37
C ASP A 330 -48.79 13.81 -5.51
N ARG A 331 -49.95 13.29 -5.94
CA ARG A 331 -50.22 11.91 -6.37
C ARG A 331 -50.67 11.97 -7.84
N LYS A 332 -50.26 10.99 -8.64
CA LYS A 332 -50.63 10.69 -10.06
C LYS A 332 -49.90 11.55 -11.09
N SER A 333 -49.29 11.02 -12.14
CA SER A 333 -49.61 9.84 -12.97
C SER A 333 -48.44 8.92 -13.26
#